data_AF-A0A349TXF2-F1
#
_entry.id   AF-A0A349TXF2-F1
#
_cell.length_a   1.000
_cell.length_b   1.000
_cell.length_c   1.000
_cell.angle_alpha   90.00
_cell.angle_beta   90.00
_cell.angle_gamma   90.00
#
_symmetry.space_group_name_H-M   'P 1'
#
loop_
_entity.id
_entity.type
_entity.pdbx_description
1 polymer ?
#
loop_
_entity_poly.entity_id
_entity_poly.type
_entity_poly.pdbx_seq_one_letter_code
_entity_poly.pdbx_strand_id
1 'polypeptide(L)'
;MQAKILNDYGLFAHRRSKDMIIFNAEEHVPYTAKQMFDLVSDIEKYPEFVPGCRHVSILWREESRVEARMQSTFMGFSIDFTSKIILEAPSSIEISNISQPFRRFFAHWSFEPRENDGCIVSYKMEIETPMAFMDSIFSSLQGISGRRTVAAFMERAKTLYDIKS
;
A
#
# COMPACT_ATOMS: atom_id res chain seq x y z
N MET A 1 -17.54 12.71 29.02
CA MET A 1 -17.33 11.70 30.08
C MET A 1 -16.68 10.49 29.43
N GLN A 2 -15.40 10.27 29.70
CA GLN A 2 -14.55 9.29 29.02
C GLN A 2 -14.78 7.88 29.58
N ALA A 3 -15.00 6.90 28.70
CA ALA A 3 -14.78 5.50 29.04
C ALA A 3 -13.42 5.08 28.47
N LYS A 4 -12.40 5.10 29.33
CA LYS A 4 -11.14 4.36 29.11
C LYS A 4 -11.45 2.88 29.24
N ILE A 5 -11.24 2.11 28.18
CA ILE A 5 -11.05 0.67 28.29
C ILE A 5 -9.59 0.43 27.91
N LEU A 6 -8.77 0.12 28.92
CA LEU A 6 -7.43 -0.42 28.73
C LEU A 6 -7.56 -1.78 28.07
N ASN A 7 -6.77 -2.04 27.03
CA ASN A 7 -6.47 -3.38 26.57
C ASN A 7 -4.95 -3.52 26.49
N ASP A 8 -4.42 -4.63 27.01
CA ASP A 8 -3.00 -4.85 27.41
C ASP A 8 -2.00 -5.04 26.25
N TYR A 9 -2.26 -4.44 25.09
CA TYR A 9 -1.32 -4.43 23.97
C TYR A 9 -1.31 -3.02 23.40
N GLY A 10 -0.22 -2.29 23.60
CA GLY A 10 -0.04 -0.86 23.29
C GLY A 10 -0.11 -0.47 21.79
N LEU A 11 -1.17 -0.88 21.10
CA LEU A 11 -1.57 -0.42 19.78
C LEU A 11 -2.67 0.64 19.97
N PHE A 12 -2.27 1.90 19.94
CA PHE A 12 -3.21 3.02 19.92
C PHE A 12 -3.90 3.09 18.54
N ALA A 13 -5.01 2.37 18.37
CA ALA A 13 -5.92 2.61 17.26
C ALA A 13 -6.82 3.82 17.60
N HIS A 14 -6.42 5.02 17.17
CA HIS A 14 -7.25 6.21 17.35
C HIS A 14 -8.36 6.24 16.28
N ARG A 15 -9.60 6.01 16.70
CA ARG A 15 -10.79 5.94 15.84
C ARG A 15 -11.24 7.34 15.41
N ARG A 16 -10.89 7.78 14.19
CA ARG A 16 -11.55 8.93 13.52
C ARG A 16 -12.47 8.41 12.40
N SER A 17 -13.78 8.62 12.56
CA SER A 17 -14.88 8.23 11.65
C SER A 17 -15.08 6.71 11.44
N LYS A 18 -16.34 6.28 11.32
CA LYS A 18 -16.75 4.85 11.33
C LYS A 18 -16.35 4.09 10.05
N ASP A 19 -15.94 4.82 9.01
CA ASP A 19 -15.77 4.31 7.64
C ASP A 19 -14.33 4.43 7.11
N MET A 20 -13.38 4.83 7.97
CA MET A 20 -11.96 5.02 7.62
C MET A 20 -11.11 3.87 8.16
N ILE A 21 -10.33 3.29 7.26
CA ILE A 21 -9.42 2.18 7.47
C ILE A 21 -8.01 2.72 7.39
N ILE A 22 -7.16 2.43 8.37
CA ILE A 22 -5.75 2.83 8.33
C ILE A 22 -4.87 1.62 8.63
N PHE A 23 -3.89 1.39 7.77
CA PHE A 23 -2.86 0.38 7.95
C PHE A 23 -1.48 1.05 7.86
N ASN A 24 -0.57 0.66 8.76
CA ASN A 24 0.83 1.07 8.70
C ASN A 24 1.71 -0.17 8.87
N ALA A 25 2.82 -0.20 8.16
CA ALA A 25 3.88 -1.19 8.31
C ALA A 25 5.23 -0.53 8.10
N GLU A 26 6.25 -1.12 8.71
CA GLU A 26 7.64 -0.72 8.56
C GLU A 26 8.48 -1.98 8.51
N GLU A 27 9.36 -2.07 7.52
CA GLU A 27 10.23 -3.22 7.29
C GLU A 27 11.66 -2.74 7.04
N HIS A 28 12.62 -3.40 7.69
CA HIS A 28 14.04 -3.19 7.45
C HIS A 28 14.52 -4.20 6.42
N VAL A 29 15.08 -3.71 5.32
CA VAL A 29 15.54 -4.57 4.22
C VAL A 29 17.01 -4.33 3.87
N PRO A 30 17.73 -5.37 3.43
CA PRO A 30 19.13 -5.25 2.98
C PRO A 30 19.21 -4.79 1.51
N TYR A 31 18.35 -3.85 1.11
CA TYR A 31 18.32 -3.29 -0.24
C TYR A 31 18.31 -1.76 -0.14
N THR A 32 18.93 -1.10 -1.11
CA THR A 32 19.00 0.36 -1.14
C THR A 32 17.61 0.97 -1.30
N ALA A 33 17.46 2.21 -0.81
CA ALA A 33 16.22 2.98 -1.02
C ALA A 33 15.84 3.07 -2.51
N LYS A 34 16.84 3.18 -3.40
CA LYS A 34 16.61 3.19 -4.84
C LYS A 34 16.05 1.86 -5.36
N GLN A 35 16.60 0.71 -4.94
CA GLN A 35 16.07 -0.60 -5.34
C GLN A 35 14.61 -0.76 -4.93
N MET A 36 14.28 -0.39 -3.69
CA MET A 36 12.90 -0.50 -3.20
C MET A 36 11.96 0.49 -3.89
N PHE A 37 12.41 1.71 -4.15
CA PHE A 37 11.66 2.69 -4.94
C PHE A 37 11.40 2.21 -6.37
N ASP A 38 12.44 1.71 -7.06
CA ASP A 38 12.32 1.22 -8.43
C ASP A 38 11.32 0.05 -8.51
N LEU A 39 11.38 -0.87 -7.55
CA LEU A 39 10.43 -1.98 -7.44
C LEU A 39 8.98 -1.52 -7.24
N VAL A 40 8.74 -0.56 -6.35
CA VAL A 40 7.38 -0.08 -6.06
C VAL A 40 6.87 0.86 -7.17
N SER A 41 7.75 1.61 -7.85
CA SER A 41 7.35 2.49 -8.96
C SER A 41 7.05 1.75 -10.26
N ASP A 42 7.42 0.47 -10.38
CA ASP A 42 7.08 -0.39 -11.51
C ASP A 42 5.66 -0.99 -11.39
N ILE A 43 4.68 -0.09 -11.44
CA ILE A 43 3.25 -0.37 -11.18
C ILE A 43 2.67 -1.36 -12.21
N GLU A 44 3.21 -1.39 -13.43
CA GLU A 44 2.78 -2.30 -14.49
C GLU A 44 3.05 -3.78 -14.16
N LYS A 45 4.01 -4.03 -13.26
CA LYS A 45 4.35 -5.37 -12.78
C LYS A 45 3.51 -5.87 -11.63
N TYR A 46 2.65 -5.04 -11.04
CA TYR A 46 1.85 -5.43 -9.88
C TYR A 46 0.98 -6.68 -10.13
N PRO A 47 0.37 -6.91 -11.30
CA PRO A 47 -0.39 -8.14 -11.56
C PRO A 47 0.42 -9.43 -11.44
N GLU A 48 1.76 -9.35 -11.54
CA GLU A 48 2.64 -10.53 -11.44
C GLU A 48 2.79 -11.02 -9.99
N PHE A 49 2.62 -10.16 -8.98
CA PHE A 49 2.97 -10.51 -7.60
C PHE A 49 2.11 -9.85 -6.50
N VAL A 50 1.43 -8.73 -6.76
CA VAL A 50 0.62 -8.03 -5.75
C VAL A 50 -0.71 -8.76 -5.56
N PRO A 51 -1.03 -9.28 -4.36
CA PRO A 51 -2.23 -10.06 -4.14
C PRO A 51 -3.50 -9.29 -4.48
N GLY A 52 -4.32 -9.89 -5.34
CA GLY A 52 -5.59 -9.29 -5.75
C GLY A 52 -5.46 -8.26 -6.87
N CYS A 53 -4.27 -7.80 -7.26
CA CYS A 53 -4.11 -7.00 -8.48
C CYS A 53 -4.23 -7.93 -9.70
N ARG A 54 -5.22 -7.69 -10.56
CA ARG A 54 -5.48 -8.50 -11.76
C ARG A 54 -4.94 -7.88 -13.04
N HIS A 55 -5.07 -6.57 -13.17
CA HIS A 55 -4.62 -5.85 -14.34
C HIS A 55 -4.29 -4.40 -14.01
N VAL A 56 -3.32 -3.84 -14.73
CA VAL A 56 -2.93 -2.44 -14.66
C VAL A 56 -2.84 -1.91 -16.08
N SER A 57 -3.45 -0.76 -16.33
CA SER A 57 -3.31 -0.02 -17.59
C SER A 57 -2.81 1.38 -17.29
N ILE A 58 -1.64 1.74 -17.81
CA ILE A 58 -1.14 3.12 -17.73
C ILE A 58 -1.97 3.98 -18.67
N LEU A 59 -2.62 4.99 -18.12
CA LEU A 59 -3.40 5.97 -18.89
C LEU A 59 -2.51 7.13 -19.31
N TRP A 60 -1.56 7.49 -18.45
CA TRP A 60 -0.64 8.60 -18.67
C TRP A 60 0.59 8.46 -17.77
N ARG A 61 1.76 8.90 -18.25
CA ARG A 61 3.03 8.81 -17.51
C ARG A 61 3.95 9.98 -17.86
N GLU A 62 4.49 10.61 -16.83
CA GLU A 62 5.63 11.54 -16.85
C GLU A 62 6.65 11.10 -15.78
N GLU A 63 7.74 11.87 -15.62
CA GLU A 63 8.84 11.54 -14.70
C GLU A 63 8.39 11.39 -13.24
N SER A 64 7.58 12.33 -12.73
CA SER A 64 7.17 12.39 -11.32
C SER A 64 5.70 12.04 -11.08
N ARG A 65 4.96 11.65 -12.12
CA ARG A 65 3.53 11.34 -12.02
C ARG A 65 3.08 10.28 -13.01
N VAL A 66 2.21 9.39 -12.54
CA VAL A 66 1.56 8.36 -13.35
C VAL A 66 0.05 8.40 -13.08
N GLU A 67 -0.75 8.17 -14.11
CA GLU A 67 -2.16 7.81 -13.94
C GLU A 67 -2.38 6.41 -14.47
N ALA A 68 -2.99 5.56 -13.66
CA ALA A 68 -3.19 4.16 -14.01
C ALA A 68 -4.57 3.69 -13.61
N ARG A 69 -5.18 2.87 -14.46
CA ARG A 69 -6.37 2.09 -14.12
C ARG A 69 -5.94 0.76 -13.50
N MET A 70 -6.45 0.49 -12.30
CA MET A 70 -6.20 -0.72 -11.54
C MET A 70 -7.47 -1.57 -11.52
N GLN A 71 -7.36 -2.84 -11.92
CA GLN A 71 -8.42 -3.84 -11.75
C GLN A 71 -7.98 -4.82 -10.67
N SER A 72 -8.77 -4.91 -9.60
CA SER A 72 -8.42 -5.68 -8.42
C SER A 72 -9.54 -6.58 -7.93
N THR A 73 -9.20 -7.60 -7.17
CA THR A 73 -10.13 -8.39 -6.36
C THR A 73 -9.93 -8.06 -4.91
N PHE A 74 -11.00 -7.65 -4.23
CA PHE A 74 -11.02 -7.52 -2.79
C PHE A 74 -12.17 -8.34 -2.23
N MET A 75 -11.87 -9.32 -1.39
CA MET A 75 -12.87 -10.21 -0.77
C MET A 75 -13.85 -10.88 -1.77
N GLY A 76 -13.35 -11.24 -2.96
CA GLY A 76 -14.17 -11.84 -4.02
C GLY A 76 -14.94 -10.85 -4.89
N PHE A 77 -14.95 -9.55 -4.54
CA PHE A 77 -15.51 -8.50 -5.38
C PHE A 77 -14.48 -7.94 -6.34
N SER A 78 -14.88 -7.71 -7.59
CA SER A 78 -14.09 -6.96 -8.56
C SER A 78 -14.22 -5.48 -8.28
N ILE A 79 -13.07 -4.81 -8.12
CA ILE A 79 -12.98 -3.38 -7.89
C ILE A 79 -12.05 -2.80 -8.95
N ASP A 80 -12.60 -1.88 -9.74
CA ASP A 80 -11.86 -1.13 -10.74
C ASP A 80 -11.78 0.33 -10.31
N PHE A 81 -10.59 0.90 -10.26
CA PHE A 81 -10.42 2.32 -9.96
C PHE A 81 -9.23 2.91 -10.71
N THR A 82 -9.29 4.20 -10.97
CA THR A 82 -8.19 4.96 -11.54
C THR A 82 -7.44 5.66 -10.41
N SER A 83 -6.12 5.57 -10.43
CA SER A 83 -5.22 6.16 -9.46
C SER A 83 -4.34 7.23 -10.09
N LYS A 84 -4.08 8.27 -9.30
CA LYS A 84 -2.96 9.20 -9.47
C LYS A 84 -1.83 8.70 -8.62
N ILE A 85 -0.64 8.56 -9.20
CA ILE A 85 0.58 8.21 -8.51
C ILE A 85 1.57 9.36 -8.64
N ILE A 86 2.13 9.81 -7.52
CA ILE A 86 3.22 10.78 -7.46
C ILE A 86 4.50 10.04 -7.06
N LEU A 87 5.58 10.31 -7.78
CA LEU A 87 6.88 9.69 -7.63
C LEU A 87 7.90 10.75 -7.22
N GLU A 88 8.49 10.58 -6.04
CA GLU A 88 9.61 11.41 -5.57
C GLU A 88 10.83 10.50 -5.41
N ALA A 89 11.57 10.31 -6.50
CA ALA A 89 12.67 9.36 -6.52
C ALA A 89 13.88 9.84 -5.68
N PRO A 90 14.53 8.96 -4.89
CA PRO A 90 14.13 7.60 -4.52
C PRO A 90 13.35 7.55 -3.18
N SER A 91 12.87 8.67 -2.67
CA SER A 91 12.40 8.83 -1.29
C SER A 91 10.97 8.36 -1.04
N SER A 92 10.04 8.59 -1.97
CA SER A 92 8.63 8.35 -1.67
C SER A 92 7.74 8.09 -2.90
N ILE A 93 6.65 7.35 -2.69
CA ILE A 93 5.60 7.13 -3.68
C ILE A 93 4.24 7.34 -3.02
N GLU A 94 3.44 8.24 -3.56
CA GLU A 94 2.06 8.48 -3.12
C GLU A 94 1.08 7.98 -4.18
N ILE A 95 0.05 7.26 -3.75
CA ILE A 95 -1.01 6.74 -4.61
C ILE A 95 -2.34 7.22 -4.04
N SER A 96 -3.16 7.87 -4.86
CA SER A 96 -4.52 8.27 -4.50
C SER A 96 -5.51 7.89 -5.59
N ASN A 97 -6.77 7.60 -5.26
CA ASN A 97 -7.78 7.39 -6.28
C ASN A 97 -8.26 8.71 -6.91
N ILE A 98 -8.42 8.71 -8.23
CA ILE A 98 -9.09 9.77 -9.00
C ILE A 98 -10.57 9.42 -9.18
N SER A 99 -10.89 8.12 -9.32
CA SER A 99 -12.26 7.65 -9.56
C SER A 99 -12.81 6.80 -8.41
N GLN A 100 -14.14 6.65 -8.44
CA GLN A 100 -14.91 5.63 -7.71
C GLN A 100 -14.41 4.21 -8.03
N PRO A 101 -14.68 3.19 -7.18
CA PRO A 101 -15.73 3.10 -6.15
C PRO A 101 -15.32 3.49 -4.73
N PHE A 102 -14.05 3.79 -4.48
CA PHE A 102 -13.64 4.30 -3.17
C PHE A 102 -14.04 5.76 -3.02
N ARG A 103 -14.54 6.12 -1.83
CA ARG A 103 -14.67 7.53 -1.47
C ARG A 103 -13.28 8.14 -1.31
N ARG A 104 -12.36 7.37 -0.72
CA ARG A 104 -10.93 7.66 -0.66
C ARG A 104 -10.13 6.37 -0.64
N PHE A 105 -9.08 6.32 -1.43
CA PHE A 105 -7.99 5.37 -1.32
C PHE A 105 -6.72 6.20 -1.36
N PHE A 106 -5.88 6.03 -0.35
CA PHE A 106 -4.58 6.66 -0.25
C PHE A 106 -3.58 5.59 0.17
N ALA A 107 -2.43 5.57 -0.48
CA ALA A 107 -1.30 4.79 -0.03
C ALA A 107 -0.03 5.62 -0.17
N HIS A 108 0.90 5.44 0.76
CA HIS A 108 2.17 6.13 0.76
C HIS A 108 3.28 5.15 1.14
N TRP A 109 4.31 5.13 0.30
CA TRP A 109 5.56 4.44 0.55
C TRP A 109 6.64 5.47 0.82
N SER A 110 7.47 5.22 1.83
CA SER A 110 8.70 5.97 2.07
C SER A 110 9.88 5.03 2.19
N PHE A 111 11.02 5.46 1.66
CA PHE A 111 12.25 4.69 1.61
C PHE A 111 13.35 5.50 2.29
N GLU A 112 13.67 5.15 3.53
CA GLU A 112 14.74 5.82 4.28
C GLU A 112 16.04 5.01 4.14
N PRO A 113 17.12 5.58 3.58
CA PRO A 113 18.40 4.89 3.48
C PRO A 113 18.99 4.64 4.87
N ARG A 114 19.63 3.48 5.05
CA ARG A 114 20.38 3.09 6.24
C ARG A 114 21.81 2.72 5.85
N GLU A 115 22.66 2.51 6.85
CA GLU A 115 24.03 2.03 6.66
C GLU A 115 24.05 0.65 5.96
N ASN A 116 25.19 0.31 5.33
CA ASN A 116 25.42 -0.97 4.64
C ASN A 116 24.41 -1.29 3.53
N ASP A 117 24.04 -0.28 2.74
CA ASP A 117 23.08 -0.40 1.64
C ASP A 117 21.69 -0.93 2.04
N GLY A 118 21.32 -0.78 3.31
CA GLY A 118 19.99 -1.10 3.82
C GLY A 118 18.99 0.04 3.63
N CYS A 119 17.70 -0.28 3.81
CA CYS A 119 16.62 0.69 3.76
C CYS A 119 15.53 0.34 4.79
N ILE A 120 14.93 1.37 5.40
CA ILE A 120 13.63 1.22 6.04
C ILE A 120 12.56 1.56 5.02
N VAL A 121 11.68 0.59 4.76
CA VAL A 121 10.50 0.75 3.92
C VAL A 121 9.30 0.94 4.85
N SER A 122 8.69 2.11 4.83
CA SER A 122 7.45 2.36 5.55
C SER A 122 6.28 2.44 4.55
N TYR A 123 5.19 1.75 4.88
CA TYR A 123 3.97 1.74 4.07
C TYR A 123 2.78 2.18 4.91
N LYS A 124 2.04 3.15 4.39
CA LYS A 124 0.77 3.62 4.95
C LYS A 124 -0.32 3.43 3.92
N MET A 125 -1.49 2.97 4.36
CA MET A 125 -2.70 2.87 3.54
C MET A 125 -3.88 3.44 4.30
N GLU A 126 -4.69 4.24 3.64
CA GLU A 126 -5.99 4.73 4.11
C GLU A 126 -7.08 4.40 3.09
N ILE A 127 -8.19 3.82 3.55
CA ILE A 127 -9.35 3.53 2.70
C ILE A 127 -10.61 4.08 3.37
N GLU A 128 -11.39 4.82 2.60
CA GLU A 128 -12.73 5.27 2.94
C GLU A 128 -13.73 4.71 1.93
N THR A 129 -14.71 3.96 2.43
CA THR A 129 -15.76 3.35 1.62
C THR A 129 -17.08 4.08 1.79
N PRO A 130 -17.90 4.27 0.73
CA PRO A 130 -19.25 4.78 0.88
C PRO A 130 -20.12 3.75 1.61
N MET A 131 -20.53 4.07 2.84
CA MET A 131 -21.58 3.47 3.68
C MET A 131 -22.13 2.08 3.23
N ALA A 132 -21.77 1.02 3.99
CA ALA A 132 -22.37 -0.34 4.02
C ALA A 132 -21.58 -1.56 3.46
N PHE A 133 -20.25 -1.54 3.44
CA PHE A 133 -19.48 -2.80 3.39
C PHE A 133 -19.29 -3.38 4.80
N MET A 134 -20.35 -4.00 5.34
CA MET A 134 -20.43 -4.79 6.60
C MET A 134 -19.37 -4.49 7.69
N ASP A 135 -19.72 -3.60 8.62
CA ASP A 135 -18.97 -3.14 9.80
C ASP A 135 -18.21 -4.25 10.60
N SER A 136 -18.60 -5.52 10.50
CA SER A 136 -18.02 -6.65 11.25
C SER A 136 -16.95 -7.46 10.49
N ILE A 137 -16.86 -7.37 9.16
CA ILE A 137 -15.94 -8.21 8.36
C ILE A 137 -14.67 -7.44 7.97
N PHE A 138 -14.77 -6.12 7.79
CA PHE A 138 -13.64 -5.33 7.33
C PHE A 138 -12.55 -5.12 8.40
N SER A 139 -12.88 -4.88 9.67
CA SER A 139 -11.87 -4.55 10.71
C SER A 139 -10.78 -5.63 10.88
N SER A 140 -11.17 -6.91 10.86
CA SER A 140 -10.22 -8.04 10.96
C SER A 140 -9.43 -8.30 9.66
N LEU A 141 -9.91 -7.85 8.51
CA LEU A 141 -9.32 -8.12 7.19
C LEU A 141 -8.39 -6.99 6.70
N GLN A 142 -8.54 -5.77 7.24
CA GLN A 142 -7.71 -4.59 6.93
C GLN A 142 -6.21 -4.87 7.10
N GLY A 143 -5.84 -5.38 8.28
CA GLY A 143 -4.46 -5.74 8.55
C GLY A 143 -3.94 -6.86 7.63
N ILE A 144 -4.81 -7.75 7.17
CA ILE A 144 -4.42 -8.89 6.34
C ILE A 144 -4.06 -8.44 4.92
N SER A 145 -4.84 -7.53 4.31
CA SER A 145 -4.55 -7.05 2.95
C SER A 145 -3.32 -6.14 2.91
N GLY A 146 -3.18 -5.22 3.87
CA GLY A 146 -2.00 -4.37 3.98
C GLY A 146 -0.72 -5.18 4.20
N ARG A 147 -0.72 -6.11 5.16
CA ARG A 147 0.44 -6.99 5.43
C ARG A 147 0.79 -7.86 4.23
N ARG A 148 -0.20 -8.44 3.54
CA ARG A 148 0.04 -9.24 2.32
C ARG A 148 0.65 -8.43 1.20
N THR A 149 0.25 -7.16 1.06
CA THR A 149 0.83 -6.25 0.07
C THR A 149 2.30 -6.03 0.38
N VAL A 150 2.64 -5.61 1.60
CA VAL A 150 4.04 -5.39 2.02
C VAL A 150 4.87 -6.66 1.86
N ALA A 151 4.37 -7.80 2.35
CA ALA A 151 5.05 -9.08 2.23
C ALA A 151 5.35 -9.47 0.77
N ALA A 152 4.41 -9.24 -0.15
CA ALA A 152 4.62 -9.53 -1.58
C ALA A 152 5.72 -8.65 -2.18
N PHE A 153 5.82 -7.37 -1.78
CA PHE A 153 6.94 -6.52 -2.20
C PHE A 153 8.27 -7.00 -1.62
N MET A 154 8.31 -7.41 -0.35
CA MET A 154 9.55 -7.93 0.24
C MET A 154 9.99 -9.23 -0.43
N GLU A 155 9.06 -10.12 -0.77
CA GLU A 155 9.32 -11.36 -1.51
C GLU A 155 9.79 -11.09 -2.94
N ARG A 156 9.17 -10.10 -3.61
CA ARG A 156 9.60 -9.68 -4.94
C ARG A 156 11.00 -9.07 -4.92
N ALA A 157 11.34 -8.27 -3.90
CA ALA A 157 12.68 -7.72 -3.72
C ALA A 157 13.74 -8.84 -3.62
N LYS A 158 13.50 -9.87 -2.82
CA LYS A 158 14.37 -11.06 -2.75
C LYS A 158 14.55 -11.70 -4.11
N THR A 159 13.46 -11.91 -4.84
CA THR A 159 13.50 -12.52 -6.18
C THR A 159 14.31 -11.70 -7.18
N LEU A 160 14.29 -10.37 -7.08
CA LEU A 160 14.99 -9.48 -8.02
C LEU A 160 16.45 -9.22 -7.64
N TYR A 161 16.75 -9.12 -6.35
CA TYR A 161 18.03 -8.59 -5.87
C TYR A 161 18.89 -9.62 -5.14
N ASP A 162 18.32 -10.72 -4.64
CA ASP A 162 19.13 -11.80 -4.04
C ASP A 162 19.70 -12.76 -5.11
N ILE A 163 19.44 -12.51 -6.40
CA ILE A 163 20.03 -13.29 -7.48
C ILE A 163 21.34 -12.62 -7.94
N LYS A 164 22.45 -13.21 -7.45
CA LYS A 164 23.89 -12.93 -7.67
C LYS A 164 24.49 -11.86 -6.75
N SER A 165 25.26 -12.29 -5.75
CA SER A 165 26.65 -12.72 -5.97
C SER A 165 27.15 -13.65 -4.86
#